data_AF-A0A7J7ELB0-F1
#
_entry.id   AF-A0A7J7ELB0-F1
#
_cell.length_a   1.000
_cell.length_b   1.000
_cell.length_c   1.000
_cell.angle_alpha   90.00
_cell.angle_beta   90.00
_cell.angle_gamma   90.00
#
_symmetry.space_group_name_H-M   'P 1'
#
loop_
_entity.id
_entity.type
_entity.pdbx_description
1 polymer ?
#
loop_
_entity_poly.entity_id
_entity_poly.type
_entity_poly.pdbx_seq_one_letter_code
_entity_poly.pdbx_strand_id
1 'polypeptide(L)'
;MTEDDRGGAGGGPGQAAGRQEDCLLMLAYRDKAERARGLRERSSLTLEDICGLQPGLPYEGLAHTLAIVCLSQAVMLGFDSREAMCAWDARIRYALGEVHRFHVTVAPGTKLESGPATLHLCNDILVVARDVPPAVTGQWKLSDLRRYGAVPNGFIFEGGTRIPRGHTSSHGP
;
A
#
# COMPACT_ATOMS: atom_id res chain seq x y z
N MET A 1 -42.32 -27.64 42.41
CA MET A 1 -41.15 -27.27 43.22
C MET A 1 -40.30 -26.38 42.35
N THR A 2 -40.22 -25.13 42.77
CA THR A 2 -39.57 -23.96 42.17
C THR A 2 -38.05 -24.00 42.30
N GLU A 3 -37.41 -22.99 41.68
CA GLU A 3 -36.00 -22.52 41.74
C GLU A 3 -35.18 -22.92 40.50
N ASP A 4 -35.01 -22.05 39.50
CA ASP A 4 -34.11 -20.86 39.39
C ASP A 4 -32.64 -21.19 39.76
N ASP A 5 -31.69 -21.09 38.80
CA ASP A 5 -30.97 -19.83 38.54
C ASP A 5 -29.83 -20.01 37.50
N ARG A 6 -29.69 -18.98 36.66
CA ARG A 6 -28.49 -18.44 35.95
C ARG A 6 -27.46 -19.35 35.28
N GLY A 7 -27.30 -19.10 33.97
CA GLY A 7 -26.08 -19.39 33.23
C GLY A 7 -26.07 -18.74 31.84
N GLY A 8 -26.28 -17.42 31.76
CA GLY A 8 -26.15 -16.67 30.52
C GLY A 8 -24.71 -16.65 30.01
N ALA A 9 -24.51 -17.08 28.78
CA ALA A 9 -23.35 -16.72 27.99
C ALA A 9 -23.85 -16.29 26.62
N GLY A 10 -24.05 -14.98 26.47
CA GLY A 10 -24.28 -14.35 25.18
C GLY A 10 -23.06 -14.55 24.31
N GLY A 11 -23.14 -15.49 23.36
CA GLY A 11 -22.25 -15.54 22.22
C GLY A 11 -22.55 -14.35 21.33
N GLY A 12 -21.94 -13.20 21.63
CA GLY A 12 -21.95 -12.05 20.73
C GLY A 12 -21.40 -12.50 19.37
N PRO A 13 -21.91 -11.97 18.25
CA PRO A 13 -21.39 -12.31 16.95
C PRO A 13 -19.92 -11.87 16.95
N GLY A 14 -19.02 -12.85 16.87
CA GLY A 14 -17.64 -12.60 16.53
C GLY A 14 -17.68 -11.82 15.24
N GLN A 15 -17.39 -10.52 15.32
CA GLN A 15 -17.03 -9.73 14.16
C GLN A 15 -15.79 -10.42 13.61
N ALA A 16 -16.01 -11.33 12.65
CA ALA A 16 -15.04 -11.59 11.62
C ALA A 16 -14.75 -10.21 11.05
N ALA A 17 -13.65 -9.61 11.48
CA ALA A 17 -13.05 -8.47 10.82
C ALA A 17 -12.69 -8.96 9.42
N GLY A 18 -13.69 -8.94 8.53
CA GLY A 18 -13.50 -9.17 7.13
C GLY A 18 -12.45 -8.16 6.71
N ARG A 19 -11.36 -8.66 6.16
CA ARG A 19 -10.29 -7.87 5.57
C ARG A 19 -10.94 -6.79 4.72
N GLN A 20 -10.91 -5.56 5.19
CA GLN A 20 -11.25 -4.43 4.34
C GLN A 20 -10.09 -4.36 3.36
N GLU A 21 -10.28 -4.97 2.19
CA GLU A 21 -9.25 -4.93 1.16
C GLU A 21 -9.09 -3.47 0.76
N ASP A 22 -7.87 -2.96 0.87
CA ASP A 22 -7.51 -1.59 0.54
C ASP A 22 -7.63 -1.43 -0.98
N CYS A 23 -8.83 -1.10 -1.43
CA CYS A 23 -9.16 -0.97 -2.84
C CYS A 23 -9.53 0.47 -3.20
N LEU A 24 -9.11 0.90 -4.39
CA LEU A 24 -9.49 2.19 -4.97
C LEU A 24 -10.14 1.98 -6.33
N LEU A 25 -11.38 2.43 -6.48
CA LEU A 25 -12.05 2.49 -7.78
C LEU A 25 -11.72 3.81 -8.48
N MET A 26 -11.01 3.72 -9.59
CA MET A 26 -10.74 4.84 -10.48
C MET A 26 -11.80 4.90 -11.58
N LEU A 27 -12.41 6.07 -11.76
CA LEU A 27 -13.41 6.34 -12.80
C LEU A 27 -12.92 7.49 -13.69
N ALA A 28 -12.77 7.23 -14.98
CA ALA A 28 -12.32 8.21 -15.95
C ALA A 28 -13.50 8.79 -16.74
N TYR A 29 -13.60 10.11 -16.76
CA TYR A 29 -14.58 10.88 -17.54
C TYR A 29 -13.83 11.77 -18.54
N ARG A 30 -14.49 12.21 -19.62
CA ARG A 30 -13.85 13.17 -20.56
C ARG A 30 -13.49 14.46 -19.84
N ASP A 31 -14.44 14.93 -19.05
CA ASP A 31 -14.45 16.24 -18.45
C ASP A 31 -15.36 16.24 -17.22
N LYS A 32 -15.31 17.34 -16.49
CA LYS A 32 -16.11 17.54 -15.28
C LYS A 32 -17.62 17.63 -15.57
N ALA A 33 -18.01 18.03 -16.78
CA ALA A 33 -19.41 18.20 -17.16
C ALA A 33 -20.11 16.86 -17.45
N GLU A 34 -19.41 15.88 -18.03
CA GLU A 34 -19.90 14.48 -18.13
C GLU A 34 -20.22 13.93 -16.74
N ARG A 35 -19.28 14.09 -15.78
CA ARG A 35 -19.49 13.66 -14.38
C ARG A 35 -20.67 14.39 -13.71
N ALA A 36 -20.79 15.70 -13.88
CA ALA A 36 -21.86 16.49 -13.26
C ALA A 36 -23.25 16.14 -13.78
N ARG A 37 -23.35 15.72 -15.05
CA ARG A 37 -24.60 15.27 -15.68
C ARG A 37 -24.97 13.81 -15.34
N GLY A 38 -24.15 13.12 -14.55
CA GLY A 38 -24.36 11.70 -14.22
C GLY A 38 -24.19 10.77 -15.41
N LEU A 39 -23.43 11.18 -16.43
CA LEU A 39 -23.12 10.30 -17.55
C LEU A 39 -22.18 9.18 -17.10
N ARG A 40 -22.24 8.05 -17.78
CA ARG A 40 -21.38 6.89 -17.50
C ARG A 40 -19.90 7.23 -17.74
N GLU A 41 -19.03 6.68 -16.89
CA GLU A 41 -17.59 6.71 -17.08
C GLU A 41 -17.16 6.09 -18.42
N ARG A 42 -16.04 6.56 -18.95
CA ARG A 42 -15.44 6.02 -20.17
C ARG A 42 -14.70 4.73 -19.90
N SER A 43 -14.04 4.69 -18.75
CA SER A 43 -13.32 3.54 -18.26
C SER A 43 -13.33 3.56 -16.74
N SER A 44 -13.27 2.37 -16.17
CA SER A 44 -13.14 2.13 -14.75
C SER A 44 -11.99 1.17 -14.51
N LEU A 45 -11.23 1.39 -13.45
CA LEU A 45 -10.16 0.50 -13.00
C LEU A 45 -10.24 0.34 -11.50
N THR A 46 -10.32 -0.90 -11.02
CA THR A 46 -10.22 -1.19 -9.59
C THR A 46 -8.76 -1.51 -9.29
N LEU A 47 -8.17 -0.74 -8.37
CA LEU A 47 -6.86 -1.03 -7.80
C LEU A 47 -7.06 -1.84 -6.54
N GLU A 48 -6.38 -2.98 -6.47
CA GLU A 48 -6.39 -3.92 -5.36
C GLU A 48 -4.95 -4.12 -4.87
N ASP A 49 -4.79 -4.70 -3.68
CA ASP A 49 -3.48 -4.94 -3.06
C ASP A 49 -2.58 -3.69 -3.00
N ILE A 50 -3.16 -2.56 -2.58
CA ILE A 50 -2.45 -1.29 -2.43
C ILE A 50 -1.40 -1.42 -1.32
N CYS A 51 -0.15 -1.14 -1.69
CA CYS A 51 1.02 -1.24 -0.84
C CYS A 51 1.49 0.11 -0.31
N GLY A 52 1.11 1.22 -0.96
CA GLY A 52 1.45 2.56 -0.48
C GLY A 52 1.30 3.66 -1.53
N LEU A 53 1.69 4.87 -1.14
CA LEU A 53 1.61 6.08 -1.96
C LEU A 53 2.95 6.81 -1.96
N GLN A 54 3.42 7.24 -3.14
CA GLN A 54 4.69 7.95 -3.30
C GLN A 54 4.53 9.17 -4.23
N PRO A 55 4.43 10.40 -3.70
CA PRO A 55 4.39 11.64 -4.46
C PRO A 55 5.77 12.12 -4.86
N GLY A 56 5.82 12.99 -5.88
CA GLY A 56 7.01 13.75 -6.27
C GLY A 56 8.01 12.96 -7.11
N LEU A 57 7.57 11.90 -7.76
CA LEU A 57 8.39 11.15 -8.70
C LEU A 57 8.41 11.84 -10.08
N PRO A 58 9.58 12.06 -10.70
CA PRO A 58 9.63 12.53 -12.07
C PRO A 58 9.27 11.39 -13.02
N TYR A 59 8.21 11.54 -13.82
CA TYR A 59 7.77 10.48 -14.75
C TYR A 59 7.19 11.10 -16.03
N GLU A 60 7.65 10.63 -17.20
CA GLU A 60 7.18 11.08 -18.52
C GLU A 60 7.17 12.62 -18.69
N GLY A 61 8.19 13.30 -18.16
CA GLY A 61 8.31 14.77 -18.22
C GLY A 61 7.42 15.54 -17.23
N LEU A 62 6.61 14.85 -16.43
CA LEU A 62 5.80 15.45 -15.38
C LEU A 62 6.56 15.50 -14.05
N ALA A 63 6.59 16.67 -13.42
CA ALA A 63 7.26 16.89 -12.13
C ALA A 63 6.36 16.65 -10.91
N HIS A 64 5.04 16.65 -11.11
CA HIS A 64 4.05 16.54 -10.04
C HIS A 64 3.25 15.27 -10.25
N THR A 65 3.85 14.12 -9.90
CA THR A 65 3.19 12.83 -10.01
C THR A 65 3.01 12.16 -8.65
N LEU A 66 1.90 11.43 -8.51
CA LEU A 66 1.63 10.53 -7.39
C LEU A 66 1.61 9.11 -7.91
N ALA A 67 2.50 8.27 -7.40
CA ALA A 67 2.44 6.83 -7.61
C ALA A 67 1.54 6.18 -6.55
N ILE A 68 0.53 5.44 -7.01
CA ILE A 68 -0.19 4.45 -6.19
C ILE A 68 0.51 3.12 -6.40
N VAL A 69 1.23 2.66 -5.38
CA VAL A 69 2.00 1.43 -5.43
C VAL A 69 1.09 0.27 -5.06
N CYS A 70 0.88 -0.67 -5.97
CA CYS A 70 0.18 -1.92 -5.73
C CYS A 70 1.19 -3.07 -5.79
N LEU A 71 0.80 -4.27 -5.32
CA LEU A 71 1.71 -5.41 -5.31
C LEU A 71 2.18 -5.83 -6.72
N SER A 72 1.30 -5.72 -7.72
CA SER A 72 1.57 -6.15 -9.10
C SER A 72 2.06 -5.03 -10.02
N GLN A 73 1.81 -3.77 -9.68
CA GLN A 73 2.03 -2.62 -10.56
C GLN A 73 2.01 -1.30 -9.77
N ALA A 74 2.46 -0.22 -10.40
CA ALA A 74 2.23 1.13 -9.90
C ALA A 74 1.42 1.95 -10.91
N VAL A 75 0.45 2.72 -10.41
CA VAL A 75 -0.32 3.67 -11.22
C VAL A 75 0.20 5.07 -10.99
N MET A 76 0.58 5.75 -12.07
CA MET A 76 1.11 7.10 -12.04
C MET A 76 0.00 8.12 -12.34
N LEU A 77 -0.25 9.02 -11.40
CA LEU A 77 -1.21 10.13 -11.56
C LEU A 77 -0.44 11.44 -11.77
N GLY A 78 -0.67 12.11 -12.89
CA GLY A 78 -0.11 13.43 -13.17
C GLY A 78 -1.00 14.56 -12.65
N PHE A 79 -0.39 15.61 -12.09
CA PHE A 79 -1.07 16.81 -11.61
C PHE A 79 -0.45 18.08 -12.20
N ASP A 80 -1.26 19.12 -12.35
CA ASP A 80 -0.81 20.42 -12.83
C ASP A 80 -0.02 21.20 -11.77
N SER A 81 -0.24 20.90 -10.48
CA SER A 81 0.44 21.58 -9.37
C SER A 81 0.86 20.63 -8.25
N ARG A 82 1.89 21.04 -7.52
CA ARG A 82 2.37 20.33 -6.33
C ARG A 82 1.30 20.28 -5.24
N GLU A 83 0.53 21.36 -5.08
CA GLU A 83 -0.51 21.47 -4.06
C GLU A 83 -1.64 20.47 -4.32
N ALA A 84 -2.05 20.31 -5.59
CA ALA A 84 -3.05 19.33 -5.98
C ALA A 84 -2.56 17.91 -5.69
N MET A 85 -1.34 17.58 -6.10
CA MET A 85 -0.71 16.29 -5.82
C MET A 85 -0.65 16.00 -4.31
N CYS A 86 -0.18 16.96 -3.50
CA CYS A 86 -0.11 16.82 -2.05
C CYS A 86 -1.48 16.66 -1.38
N ALA A 87 -2.49 17.39 -1.86
CA ALA A 87 -3.85 17.28 -1.35
C ALA A 87 -4.45 15.89 -1.65
N TRP A 88 -4.20 15.35 -2.85
CA TRP A 88 -4.60 13.99 -3.19
C TRP A 88 -3.86 12.96 -2.35
N ASP A 89 -2.54 13.08 -2.22
CA ASP A 89 -1.73 12.19 -1.40
C ASP A 89 -2.23 12.11 0.05
N ALA A 90 -2.51 13.25 0.69
CA ALA A 90 -3.03 13.29 2.05
C ALA A 90 -4.43 12.66 2.16
N ARG A 91 -5.31 12.92 1.18
CA ARG A 91 -6.68 12.40 1.19
C ARG A 91 -6.74 10.90 0.96
N ILE A 92 -5.94 10.36 0.05
CA ILE A 92 -5.91 8.91 -0.21
C ILE A 92 -5.29 8.21 1.00
N ARG A 93 -4.16 8.71 1.55
CA ARG A 93 -3.56 8.12 2.77
C ARG A 93 -4.56 8.04 3.92
N TYR A 94 -5.30 9.12 4.16
CA TYR A 94 -6.33 9.14 5.19
C TYR A 94 -7.46 8.13 4.93
N ALA A 95 -7.87 7.96 3.68
CA ALA A 95 -8.94 7.03 3.32
C ALA A 95 -8.52 5.54 3.40
N LEU A 96 -7.25 5.24 3.16
CA LEU A 96 -6.68 3.89 3.22
C LEU A 96 -6.28 3.47 4.65
N GLY A 97 -6.43 4.35 5.65
CA GLY A 97 -6.06 4.06 7.03
C GLY A 97 -4.60 4.37 7.34
N GLU A 98 -3.84 3.37 7.80
CA GLU A 98 -2.48 3.54 8.33
C GLU A 98 -1.44 3.39 7.22
N VAL A 99 -1.30 4.43 6.38
CA VAL A 99 -0.34 4.44 5.26
C VAL A 99 0.81 5.42 5.49
N HIS A 100 2.00 4.87 5.68
CA HIS A 100 3.24 5.61 5.93
C HIS A 100 4.30 5.28 4.89
N ARG A 101 5.22 6.22 4.68
CA ARG A 101 6.39 6.03 3.81
C ARG A 101 7.64 6.58 4.47
N PHE A 102 8.76 5.90 4.25
CA PHE A 102 10.07 6.29 4.73
C PHE A 102 11.09 6.10 3.62
N HIS A 103 11.86 7.14 3.31
CA HIS A 103 13.00 7.00 2.41
C HIS A 103 14.14 6.35 3.19
N VAL A 104 14.62 5.22 2.70
CA VAL A 104 15.61 4.38 3.39
C VAL A 104 16.71 3.96 2.42
N THR A 105 17.83 3.50 2.99
CA THR A 105 18.87 2.81 2.22
C THR A 105 18.92 1.37 2.69
N VAL A 106 18.64 0.42 1.81
CA VAL A 106 18.75 -1.01 2.12
C VAL A 106 20.22 -1.38 2.24
N ALA A 107 20.62 -1.91 3.40
CA ALA A 107 21.98 -2.35 3.65
C ALA A 107 22.33 -3.62 2.82
N PRO A 108 23.60 -3.79 2.42
CA PRO A 108 24.05 -5.00 1.72
C PRO A 108 24.02 -6.23 2.65
N GLY A 109 24.04 -7.42 2.05
CA GLY A 109 24.09 -8.69 2.79
C GLY A 109 22.71 -9.32 3.08
N THR A 110 21.65 -8.79 2.48
CA THR A 110 20.32 -9.41 2.49
C THR A 110 19.95 -9.93 1.10
N LYS A 111 18.79 -10.58 0.98
CA LYS A 111 18.23 -10.97 -0.33
C LYS A 111 17.70 -9.79 -1.13
N LEU A 112 17.48 -8.64 -0.48
CA LEU A 112 17.03 -7.43 -1.13
C LEU A 112 18.21 -6.74 -1.80
N GLU A 113 17.95 -6.11 -2.93
CA GLU A 113 18.93 -5.24 -3.56
C GLU A 113 19.28 -4.08 -2.61
N SER A 114 20.56 -3.78 -2.48
CA SER A 114 21.07 -2.69 -1.64
C SER A 114 20.91 -1.32 -2.30
N GLY A 115 20.91 -0.24 -1.51
CA GLY A 115 20.85 1.15 -2.01
C GLY A 115 19.53 1.86 -1.69
N PRO A 116 19.26 3.01 -2.33
CA PRO A 116 18.07 3.83 -2.03
C PRO A 116 16.76 3.11 -2.34
N ALA A 117 15.82 3.14 -1.40
CA ALA A 117 14.48 2.58 -1.56
C ALA A 117 13.46 3.37 -0.74
N THR A 118 12.18 3.07 -0.96
CA THR A 118 11.09 3.55 -0.09
C THR A 118 10.52 2.37 0.67
N LEU A 119 10.48 2.49 2.00
CA LEU A 119 9.76 1.58 2.89
C LEU A 119 8.33 2.11 3.07
N HIS A 120 7.37 1.33 2.64
CA HIS A 120 5.94 1.57 2.84
C HIS A 120 5.42 0.69 3.97
N LEU A 121 4.65 1.30 4.86
CA LEU A 121 3.81 0.61 5.83
C LEU A 121 2.38 0.92 5.46
N CYS A 122 1.62 -0.09 5.07
CA CYS A 122 0.23 0.04 4.67
C CYS A 122 -0.58 -0.93 5.52
N ASN A 123 -1.26 -0.42 6.55
CA ASN A 123 -2.04 -1.22 7.49
C ASN A 123 -1.22 -2.37 8.11
N ASP A 124 -1.47 -3.61 7.70
CA ASP A 124 -0.81 -4.81 8.23
C ASP A 124 0.36 -5.32 7.36
N ILE A 125 0.72 -4.61 6.28
CA ILE A 125 1.83 -4.98 5.40
C ILE A 125 2.96 -3.96 5.41
N LEU A 126 4.18 -4.49 5.32
CA LEU A 126 5.42 -3.74 5.15
C LEU A 126 5.99 -4.08 3.77
N VAL A 127 6.29 -3.06 2.97
CA VAL A 127 6.70 -3.20 1.58
C VAL A 127 7.94 -2.34 1.30
N VAL A 128 8.90 -2.89 0.58
CA VAL A 128 10.03 -2.12 0.04
C VAL A 128 9.82 -1.95 -1.46
N ALA A 129 9.79 -0.70 -1.92
CA ALA A 129 9.64 -0.35 -3.32
C ALA A 129 10.86 0.46 -3.82
N ARG A 130 11.17 0.30 -5.11
CA ARG A 130 12.30 0.93 -5.81
C ARG A 130 11.88 1.41 -7.18
N ASP A 131 12.74 2.21 -7.81
CA ASP A 131 12.59 2.69 -9.19
C ASP A 131 11.43 3.66 -9.43
N VAL A 132 11.33 4.13 -10.67
CA VAL A 132 10.25 5.00 -11.17
C VAL A 132 9.77 4.46 -12.52
N PRO A 133 8.54 3.93 -12.63
CA PRO A 133 7.53 3.76 -11.59
C PRO A 133 7.96 2.81 -10.46
N PRO A 134 7.46 2.98 -9.21
CA PRO A 134 7.86 2.12 -8.11
C PRO A 134 7.46 0.66 -8.30
N ALA A 135 8.44 -0.25 -8.19
CA ALA A 135 8.24 -1.70 -8.20
C ALA A 135 8.50 -2.29 -6.82
N VAL A 136 7.64 -3.21 -6.37
CA VAL A 136 7.79 -3.91 -5.10
C VAL A 136 8.92 -4.93 -5.19
N THR A 137 9.95 -4.76 -4.37
CA THR A 137 11.12 -5.66 -4.29
C THR A 137 11.11 -6.55 -3.06
N GLY A 138 10.23 -6.27 -2.09
CA GLY A 138 10.00 -7.14 -0.94
C GLY A 138 8.71 -6.78 -0.20
N GLN A 139 8.05 -7.80 0.37
CA GLN A 139 6.81 -7.67 1.11
C GLN A 139 6.81 -8.59 2.32
N TRP A 140 6.32 -8.09 3.45
CA TRP A 140 6.12 -8.84 4.68
C TRP A 140 4.80 -8.44 5.32
N LYS A 141 4.11 -9.38 5.96
CA LYS A 141 3.03 -9.04 6.90
C LYS A 141 3.64 -8.67 8.24
N LEU A 142 3.13 -7.63 8.89
CA LEU A 142 3.57 -7.22 10.22
C LEU A 142 3.42 -8.35 11.24
N SER A 143 2.34 -9.14 11.14
CA SER A 143 2.12 -10.31 11.99
C SER A 143 3.16 -11.43 11.82
N ASP A 144 3.85 -11.46 10.68
CA ASP A 144 4.89 -12.44 10.38
C ASP A 144 6.29 -11.94 10.80
N LEU A 145 6.44 -10.69 11.24
CA LEU A 145 7.72 -10.18 11.73
C LEU A 145 8.04 -10.76 13.11
N ARG A 146 9.23 -11.34 13.27
CA ARG A 146 9.68 -11.89 14.55
C ARG A 146 10.12 -10.78 15.49
N ARG A 147 10.88 -9.83 14.96
CA ARG A 147 11.50 -8.73 15.69
C ARG A 147 11.60 -7.52 14.77
N TYR A 148 11.42 -6.33 15.32
CA TYR A 148 11.72 -5.08 14.64
C TYR A 148 12.08 -4.01 15.67
N GLY A 149 12.84 -3.00 15.25
CA GLY A 149 13.25 -1.93 16.16
C GLY A 149 14.12 -0.88 15.51
N ALA A 150 14.08 0.31 16.09
CA ALA A 150 15.02 1.37 15.76
C ALA A 150 16.41 1.01 16.29
N VAL A 151 17.43 1.35 15.49
CA VAL A 151 18.85 1.29 15.87
C VAL A 151 19.48 2.65 15.57
N PRO A 152 20.67 2.96 16.11
CA PRO A 152 21.36 4.19 15.74
C PRO A 152 21.46 4.33 14.21
N ASN A 153 20.88 5.40 13.66
CA ASN A 153 20.84 5.71 12.23
C ASN A 153 20.16 4.64 11.34
N GLY A 154 19.26 3.83 11.89
CA GLY A 154 18.60 2.81 11.10
C GLY A 154 17.37 2.19 11.74
N PHE A 155 16.80 1.26 11.00
CA PHE A 155 15.69 0.42 11.43
C PHE A 155 15.97 -1.00 10.96
N ILE A 156 15.76 -1.97 11.83
CA ILE A 156 15.97 -3.39 11.52
C ILE A 156 14.66 -4.11 11.76
N PHE A 157 14.34 -5.06 10.87
CA PHE A 157 13.28 -6.04 11.10
C PHE A 157 13.75 -7.42 10.62
N GLU A 158 13.26 -8.45 11.30
CA GLU A 158 13.48 -9.86 10.98
C GLU A 158 12.13 -10.44 10.55
N GLY A 159 11.97 -10.71 9.26
CA GLY A 159 10.83 -11.46 8.74
C GLY A 159 10.85 -12.90 9.25
N GLY A 160 9.68 -13.44 9.59
CA GLY A 160 9.51 -14.86 9.90
C GLY A 160 9.83 -15.77 8.71
N THR A 161 9.81 -17.08 8.94
CA THR A 161 10.20 -18.12 7.97
C THR A 161 9.31 -18.22 6.72
N ARG A 162 8.30 -17.36 6.58
CA ARG A 162 7.48 -17.24 5.37
C ARG A 162 8.21 -16.32 4.40
N ILE A 163 8.84 -16.93 3.40
CA ILE A 163 9.67 -16.26 2.40
C ILE A 163 8.86 -15.14 1.70
N PRO A 164 9.40 -13.92 1.56
CA PRO A 164 8.76 -12.89 0.74
C PRO A 164 8.51 -13.42 -0.66
N ARG A 165 7.28 -13.28 -1.17
CA ARG A 165 6.96 -13.65 -2.55
C ARG A 165 7.66 -12.67 -3.49
N GLY A 166 8.84 -13.03 -3.99
CA GLY A 166 9.54 -12.34 -5.06
C GLY A 166 9.35 -13.09 -6.37
N HIS A 167 9.12 -12.35 -7.46
CA HIS A 167 9.03 -12.91 -8.81
C HIS A 167 10.32 -13.66 -9.16
N THR A 168 10.19 -14.95 -9.48
CA THR A 168 11.25 -15.69 -10.17
C THR A 168 11.29 -15.20 -11.61
N SER A 169 12.20 -14.29 -11.94
CA SER A 169 12.59 -14.08 -13.33
C SER A 169 13.36 -15.32 -13.78
N SER A 170 12.67 -16.22 -14.47
CA SER A 170 13.28 -17.30 -15.22
C SER A 170 14.03 -16.72 -16.41
N HIS A 171 15.34 -16.53 -16.29
CA HIS A 171 16.21 -16.57 -17.46
C HIS A 171 16.52 -18.04 -17.76
N GLY A 172 15.82 -18.57 -18.77
CA GLY A 172 16.20 -19.78 -19.50
C GLY A 172 17.10 -19.41 -20.69
N PRO A 173 17.70 -20.45 -21.32
CA PRO A 173 19.12 -20.55 -21.64
C PRO A 173 19.62 -19.73 -22.84
#